data_AF-A0A357ITE4-F1
#
_entry.id   AF-A0A357ITE4-F1
#
_cell.length_a   1.000
_cell.length_b   1.000
_cell.length_c   1.000
_cell.angle_alpha   90.00
_cell.angle_beta   90.00
_cell.angle_gamma   90.00
#
_symmetry.space_group_name_H-M   'P 1'
#
loop_
_entity.id
_entity.type
_entity.pdbx_description
1 polymer ?
#
loop_
_entity_poly.entity_id
_entity_poly.type
_entity_poly.pdbx_seq_one_letter_code
_entity_poly.pdbx_strand_id
1 'polypeptide(L)'
;MDEPTQEELRKKENPLRIGVSTLDELEEKIKAFRIMNQSALKKRFIMSREDVRVPSNRDPLLTKGEEIDISRAKLLRRHFGGEQEFKCFQPDEGIVIVSDMNEMAGISLSMDIVTQMMNLGGGAYEGFIDRVDSFSEFLNLLKKALFPKLIIVGFLPPGRLETEQLNFVRIRRVDHYIRAIELTHSIHKPRPYFPKLKQVHIESGDQRSWARFIVEVVREYTKSYFVEDF
;
A
#
# COMPACT_ATOMS: atom_id res chain seq x y z
N MET A 1 15.70 30.83 -1.24
CA MET A 1 15.07 29.52 -1.43
C MET A 1 16.02 28.54 -0.78
N ASP A 2 15.66 28.02 0.39
CA ASP A 2 16.53 27.10 1.11
C ASP A 2 16.63 25.78 0.35
N GLU A 3 17.85 25.24 0.25
CA GLU A 3 18.08 23.93 -0.36
C GLU A 3 17.39 22.86 0.48
N PRO A 4 16.64 21.93 -0.14
CA PRO A 4 15.97 20.87 0.59
C PRO A 4 17.00 19.97 1.28
N THR A 5 16.73 19.63 2.53
CA THR A 5 17.56 18.73 3.33
C THR A 5 17.60 17.33 2.71
N GLN A 6 18.65 16.54 3.00
CA GLN A 6 18.76 15.16 2.50
C GLN A 6 17.57 14.28 2.92
N GLU A 7 16.95 14.56 4.06
CA GLU A 7 15.77 13.85 4.53
C GLU A 7 14.51 14.23 3.74
N GLU A 8 14.35 15.50 3.37
CA GLU A 8 13.27 15.96 2.49
C GLU A 8 13.41 15.41 1.07
N LEU A 9 14.64 15.26 0.58
CA LEU A 9 14.93 14.59 -0.69
C LEU A 9 14.59 13.09 -0.63
N ARG A 10 14.98 12.38 0.44
CA ARG A 10 14.64 10.96 0.64
C ARG A 10 13.13 10.72 0.79
N LYS A 11 12.41 11.60 1.50
CA LYS A 11 10.94 11.53 1.62
C LYS A 11 10.24 11.79 0.29
N LYS A 12 10.82 12.61 -0.59
CA LYS A 12 10.36 12.77 -1.97
C LYS A 12 10.66 11.54 -2.83
N GLU A 13 11.76 10.84 -2.58
CA GLU A 13 12.16 9.63 -3.32
C GLU A 13 11.37 8.38 -2.90
N ASN A 14 11.06 8.20 -1.61
CA ASN A 14 10.27 7.06 -1.11
C ASN A 14 9.00 7.49 -0.33
N PRO A 15 8.03 8.17 -0.94
CA PRO A 15 6.82 8.65 -0.26
C PRO A 15 5.96 7.53 0.34
N LEU A 16 6.00 6.32 -0.21
CA LEU A 16 5.25 5.16 0.31
C LEU A 16 5.97 4.46 1.48
N ARG A 17 7.23 4.80 1.76
CA ARG A 17 8.06 4.14 2.78
C ARG A 17 8.16 2.62 2.60
N ILE A 18 8.18 2.14 1.35
CA ILE A 18 8.33 0.72 1.06
C ILE A 18 9.74 0.27 1.45
N GLY A 19 9.83 -0.89 2.11
CA GLY A 19 11.09 -1.51 2.49
C GLY A 19 11.87 -0.79 3.59
N VAL A 20 11.25 0.20 4.25
CA VAL A 20 11.83 0.95 5.36
C VAL A 20 10.80 1.10 6.47
N SER A 21 11.22 1.05 7.73
CA SER A 21 10.37 1.35 8.88
C SER A 21 11.18 1.97 10.01
N THR A 22 10.62 2.94 10.71
CA THR A 22 11.19 3.36 11.99
C THR A 22 11.00 2.27 13.05
N LEU A 23 11.72 2.35 14.17
CA LEU A 23 11.54 1.38 15.25
C LEU A 23 10.13 1.41 15.83
N ASP A 24 9.54 2.61 15.94
CA ASP A 24 8.16 2.79 16.38
C ASP A 24 7.19 2.11 15.41
N GLU A 25 7.36 2.32 14.11
CA GLU A 25 6.55 1.63 13.09
C GLU A 25 6.73 0.12 13.10
N LEU A 26 7.94 -0.39 13.32
CA LEU A 26 8.19 -1.83 13.42
C LEU A 26 7.39 -2.42 14.58
N GLU A 27 7.45 -1.80 15.77
CA GLU A 27 6.71 -2.27 16.94
C GLU A 27 5.20 -2.25 16.72
N GLU A 28 4.66 -1.19 16.09
CA GLU A 28 3.24 -1.11 15.71
C GLU A 28 2.87 -2.21 14.71
N LYS A 29 3.64 -2.36 13.63
CA LYS A 29 3.39 -3.36 12.57
C LYS A 29 3.44 -4.78 13.13
N ILE A 30 4.39 -5.10 14.01
CA ILE A 30 4.52 -6.43 14.63
C ILE A 30 3.30 -6.76 15.50
N LYS A 31 2.87 -5.79 16.33
CA LYS A 31 1.64 -5.94 17.14
C LYS A 31 0.43 -6.12 16.24
N ALA A 32 0.34 -5.33 15.17
CA ALA A 32 -0.75 -5.40 14.21
C ALA A 32 -0.82 -6.77 13.53
N PHE A 33 0.31 -7.24 12.99
CA PHE A 33 0.40 -8.50 12.27
C PHE A 33 0.06 -9.68 13.15
N ARG A 34 0.39 -9.63 14.45
CA ARG A 34 -0.03 -10.67 15.40
C ARG A 34 -1.54 -10.85 15.43
N ILE A 35 -2.32 -9.77 15.38
CA ILE A 35 -3.79 -9.83 15.39
C ILE A 35 -4.31 -10.19 14.00
N MET A 36 -3.78 -9.56 12.95
CA MET A 36 -4.21 -9.81 11.57
C MET A 36 -4.03 -11.28 11.17
N ASN A 37 -2.90 -11.89 11.55
CA ASN A 37 -2.58 -13.28 11.24
C ASN A 37 -3.48 -14.31 11.95
N GLN A 38 -4.36 -13.90 12.87
CA GLN A 38 -5.34 -14.81 13.48
C GLN A 38 -6.49 -15.17 12.52
N SER A 39 -6.77 -14.31 11.54
CA SER A 39 -7.90 -14.47 10.61
C SER A 39 -7.51 -14.34 9.13
N ALA A 40 -6.33 -13.78 8.83
CA ALA A 40 -5.87 -13.63 7.45
C ALA A 40 -5.49 -14.97 6.81
N LEU A 41 -5.83 -15.15 5.54
CA LEU A 41 -5.44 -16.33 4.75
C LEU A 41 -3.92 -16.38 4.50
N LYS A 42 -3.26 -15.21 4.42
CA LYS A 42 -1.82 -15.07 4.19
C LYS A 42 -1.15 -14.43 5.41
N LYS A 43 -0.04 -15.03 5.88
CA LYS A 43 0.75 -14.52 7.01
C LYS A 43 1.48 -13.23 6.60
N ARG A 44 1.32 -12.17 7.38
CA ARG A 44 2.14 -10.96 7.34
C ARG A 44 3.32 -11.11 8.31
N PHE A 45 4.50 -10.72 7.86
CA PHE A 45 5.73 -10.74 8.66
C PHE A 45 6.67 -9.64 8.17
N ILE A 46 7.72 -9.35 8.94
CA ILE A 46 8.73 -8.37 8.59
C ILE A 46 10.08 -9.08 8.62
N MET A 47 10.85 -8.98 7.55
CA MET A 47 12.23 -9.49 7.53
C MET A 47 13.21 -8.33 7.53
N SER A 48 14.33 -8.49 8.23
CA SER A 48 15.46 -7.58 8.11
C SER A 48 16.06 -7.65 6.72
N ARG A 49 16.40 -6.50 6.15
CA ARG A 49 17.18 -6.41 4.91
C ARG A 49 18.63 -6.01 5.11
N GLU A 50 19.04 -5.82 6.36
CA GLU A 50 20.39 -5.42 6.74
C GLU A 50 20.85 -6.10 8.02
N ASP A 51 22.18 -6.08 8.24
CA ASP A 51 22.75 -6.49 9.52
C ASP A 51 22.76 -5.29 10.46
N VAL A 52 22.14 -5.44 11.63
CA VAL A 52 22.11 -4.41 12.67
C VAL A 52 23.03 -4.86 13.79
N ARG A 53 23.87 -3.95 14.27
CA ARG A 53 24.81 -4.19 15.35
C ARG A 53 24.65 -3.15 16.45
N VAL A 54 25.03 -3.53 17.67
CA VAL A 54 25.10 -2.61 18.79
C VAL A 54 26.07 -1.46 18.44
N PRO A 55 25.69 -0.19 18.64
CA PRO A 55 26.55 0.95 18.32
C PRO A 55 27.88 0.95 19.07
N SER A 56 27.87 0.54 20.35
CA SER A 56 29.03 0.62 21.25
C SER A 56 30.08 -0.47 21.01
N ASN A 57 29.68 -1.72 20.83
CA ASN A 57 30.61 -2.86 20.80
C ASN A 57 30.52 -3.70 19.50
N ARG A 58 29.65 -3.33 18.55
CA ARG A 58 29.46 -3.99 17.25
C ARG A 58 28.96 -5.43 17.32
N ASP A 59 28.44 -5.88 18.46
CA ASP A 59 27.77 -7.18 18.58
C ASP A 59 26.53 -7.24 17.68
N PRO A 60 26.21 -8.39 17.07
CA PRO A 60 25.04 -8.52 16.21
C PRO A 60 23.73 -8.46 17.00
N LEU A 61 22.80 -7.61 16.55
CA LEU A 61 21.44 -7.50 17.08
C LEU A 61 20.41 -8.19 16.18
N LEU A 62 20.61 -8.06 14.87
CA LEU A 62 19.72 -8.59 13.84
C LEU A 62 20.55 -8.94 12.60
N THR A 63 20.32 -10.10 12.02
CA THR A 63 20.98 -10.52 10.77
C THR A 63 20.05 -10.26 9.59
N LYS A 64 20.62 -9.92 8.43
CA LYS A 64 19.85 -9.84 7.18
C LYS A 64 19.13 -11.15 6.91
N GLY A 65 17.84 -11.07 6.59
CA GLY A 65 16.98 -12.22 6.34
C GLY A 65 16.30 -12.80 7.59
N GLU A 66 16.58 -12.30 8.80
CA GLU A 66 15.85 -12.72 9.99
C GLU A 66 14.47 -12.04 10.10
N GLU A 67 13.46 -12.77 10.58
CA GLU A 67 12.16 -12.19 10.94
C GLU A 67 12.32 -11.25 12.14
N ILE A 68 11.78 -10.03 12.03
CA ILE A 68 11.74 -9.05 13.11
C ILE A 68 10.44 -9.30 13.90
N ASP A 69 10.55 -10.06 14.98
CA ASP A 69 9.45 -10.29 15.91
C ASP A 69 9.48 -9.31 17.10
N ILE A 70 8.53 -9.46 18.03
CA ILE A 70 8.43 -8.57 19.19
C ILE A 70 9.66 -8.64 20.11
N SER A 71 10.34 -9.79 20.17
CA SER A 71 11.54 -9.97 20.98
C SER A 71 12.71 -9.23 20.36
N ARG A 72 12.86 -9.30 19.04
CA ARG A 72 13.87 -8.55 18.27
C ARG A 72 13.62 -7.05 18.33
N ALA A 73 12.38 -6.59 18.17
CA ALA A 73 12.05 -5.17 18.30
C ALA A 73 12.40 -4.63 19.71
N LYS A 74 12.07 -5.38 20.77
CA LYS A 74 12.46 -5.03 22.15
C LYS A 74 13.98 -4.99 22.35
N LEU A 75 14.72 -5.85 21.67
CA LEU A 75 16.18 -5.84 21.72
C LEU A 75 16.74 -4.58 21.04
N LEU A 76 16.25 -4.25 19.83
CA LEU A 76 16.61 -3.02 19.12
C LEU A 76 16.33 -1.77 19.96
N ARG A 77 15.19 -1.75 20.67
CA ARG A 77 14.76 -0.64 21.54
C ARG A 77 15.74 -0.32 22.68
N ARG A 78 16.56 -1.28 23.10
CA ARG A 78 17.59 -1.04 24.12
C ARG A 78 18.76 -0.20 23.61
N HIS A 79 18.91 -0.10 22.29
CA HIS A 79 20.08 0.50 21.65
C HIS A 79 19.75 1.66 20.70
N PHE A 80 18.50 1.77 20.23
CA PHE A 80 18.08 2.76 19.24
C PHE A 80 16.83 3.53 19.69
N GLY A 81 16.73 4.79 19.25
CA GLY A 81 15.53 5.61 19.41
C GLY A 81 14.40 5.21 18.45
N GLY A 82 13.20 5.74 18.71
CA GLY A 82 12.00 5.45 17.92
C GLY A 82 12.11 5.79 16.44
N GLU A 83 12.70 6.94 16.15
CA GLU A 83 12.90 7.46 14.78
C GLU A 83 13.99 6.74 13.99
N GLN A 84 14.73 5.79 14.59
CA GLN A 84 15.75 5.04 13.87
C GLN A 84 15.09 4.21 12.77
N GLU A 85 15.47 4.47 11.53
CA GLU A 85 15.02 3.70 10.37
C GLU A 85 15.82 2.40 10.20
N PHE A 86 15.10 1.36 9.79
CA PHE A 86 15.62 0.05 9.43
C PHE A 86 15.13 -0.34 8.04
N LYS A 87 16.02 -0.96 7.27
CA LYS A 87 15.66 -1.59 5.99
C LYS A 87 14.99 -2.92 6.26
N CYS A 88 13.76 -3.07 5.76
CA CYS A 88 12.96 -4.27 5.95
C CYS A 88 12.34 -4.76 4.64
N PHE A 89 11.74 -5.93 4.71
CA PHE A 89 10.88 -6.47 3.66
C PHE A 89 9.56 -6.88 4.31
N GLN A 90 8.44 -6.52 3.69
CA GLN A 90 7.12 -7.04 4.05
C GLN A 90 6.43 -7.60 2.80
N PRO A 91 5.72 -8.74 2.91
CA PRO A 91 5.12 -9.38 1.75
C PRO A 91 3.88 -8.67 1.22
N ASP A 92 3.30 -7.73 1.99
CA ASP A 92 2.03 -7.07 1.66
C ASP A 92 2.20 -5.64 1.13
N GLU A 93 3.39 -5.19 0.76
CA GLU A 93 3.67 -3.79 0.34
C GLU A 93 3.13 -3.42 -1.06
N GLY A 94 2.45 -4.33 -1.74
CA GLY A 94 1.93 -4.09 -3.09
C GLY A 94 0.74 -3.14 -3.14
N ILE A 95 0.50 -2.57 -4.33
CA ILE A 95 -0.71 -1.83 -4.70
C ILE A 95 -1.34 -2.55 -5.89
N VAL A 96 -2.65 -2.77 -5.85
CA VAL A 96 -3.39 -3.31 -7.00
C VAL A 96 -4.35 -2.27 -7.56
N ILE A 97 -4.28 -2.03 -8.87
CA ILE A 97 -5.24 -1.23 -9.61
C ILE A 97 -6.26 -2.20 -10.22
N VAL A 98 -7.52 -2.07 -9.81
CA VAL A 98 -8.64 -2.85 -10.38
C VAL A 98 -9.40 -1.94 -11.32
N SER A 99 -9.15 -2.10 -12.61
CA SER A 99 -9.74 -1.25 -13.65
C SER A 99 -9.75 -1.96 -15.00
N ASP A 100 -10.90 -1.99 -15.65
CA ASP A 100 -11.11 -2.70 -16.91
C ASP A 100 -10.35 -2.06 -18.07
N MET A 101 -9.76 -2.90 -18.93
CA MET A 101 -9.04 -2.51 -20.14
C MET A 101 -9.75 -2.99 -21.43
N ASN A 102 -11.03 -3.36 -21.37
CA ASN A 102 -11.77 -3.84 -22.53
C ASN A 102 -12.65 -2.75 -23.16
N GLU A 103 -13.18 -1.84 -22.34
CA GLU A 103 -13.95 -0.69 -22.81
C GLU A 103 -13.07 0.56 -22.97
N MET A 104 -13.33 1.38 -23.99
CA MET A 104 -12.56 2.61 -24.26
C MET A 104 -12.49 3.56 -23.04
N ALA A 105 -13.59 3.71 -22.31
CA ALA A 105 -13.63 4.52 -21.08
C ALA A 105 -12.76 3.91 -19.97
N GLY A 106 -12.71 2.58 -19.89
CA GLY A 106 -11.85 1.84 -18.98
C GLY A 106 -10.38 1.99 -19.34
N ILE A 107 -10.02 1.78 -20.60
CA ILE A 107 -8.65 1.92 -21.09
C ILE A 107 -8.08 3.30 -20.77
N SER A 108 -8.81 4.37 -21.09
CA SER A 108 -8.34 5.74 -20.85
C SER A 108 -8.05 5.99 -19.36
N LEU A 109 -9.03 5.71 -18.49
CA LEU A 109 -8.87 5.95 -17.06
C LEU A 109 -7.80 5.05 -16.44
N SER A 110 -7.76 3.77 -16.82
CA SER A 110 -6.76 2.81 -16.34
C SER A 110 -5.34 3.27 -16.68
N MET A 111 -5.09 3.70 -17.91
CA MET A 111 -3.77 4.16 -18.34
C MET A 111 -3.34 5.44 -17.62
N ASP A 112 -4.27 6.37 -17.38
CA ASP A 112 -3.98 7.58 -16.60
C ASP A 112 -3.60 7.22 -15.16
N ILE A 113 -4.36 6.33 -14.50
CA ILE A 113 -4.07 5.87 -13.13
C ILE A 113 -2.67 5.24 -13.09
N VAL A 114 -2.38 4.29 -13.99
CA VAL A 114 -1.08 3.62 -14.07
C VAL A 114 0.03 4.65 -14.26
N THR A 115 -0.14 5.61 -15.17
CA THR A 115 0.85 6.67 -15.42
C THR A 115 1.11 7.51 -14.17
N GLN A 116 0.06 7.94 -13.47
CA GLN A 116 0.23 8.70 -12.22
C GLN A 116 0.94 7.87 -11.15
N MET A 117 0.57 6.60 -11.01
CA MET A 117 1.16 5.69 -10.02
C MET A 117 2.61 5.33 -10.33
N MET A 118 2.97 5.13 -11.61
CA MET A 118 4.35 4.88 -12.03
C MET A 118 5.25 6.11 -11.81
N ASN A 119 4.71 7.33 -11.94
CA ASN A 119 5.48 8.55 -11.67
C ASN A 119 5.71 8.80 -10.16
N LEU A 120 5.04 8.05 -9.28
CA LEU A 120 5.24 8.16 -7.84
C LEU A 120 6.66 7.72 -7.46
N GLY A 121 7.34 8.49 -6.61
CA GLY A 121 8.72 8.19 -6.20
C GLY A 121 9.71 8.09 -7.37
N GLY A 122 9.43 8.75 -8.50
CA GLY A 122 10.30 8.75 -9.67
C GLY A 122 10.42 7.39 -10.38
N GLY A 123 9.38 6.53 -10.32
CA GLY A 123 9.41 5.21 -10.96
C GLY A 123 9.79 4.05 -10.05
N ALA A 124 10.20 4.32 -8.80
CA ALA A 124 10.73 3.30 -7.89
C ALA A 124 9.71 2.19 -7.52
N TYR A 125 8.42 2.41 -7.78
CA TYR A 125 7.34 1.52 -7.34
C TYR A 125 6.74 0.64 -8.42
N GLU A 126 7.25 0.68 -9.66
CA GLU A 126 6.72 -0.13 -10.77
C GLU A 126 6.59 -1.61 -10.39
N GLY A 127 7.62 -2.18 -9.75
CA GLY A 127 7.62 -3.58 -9.30
C GLY A 127 6.66 -3.92 -8.14
N PHE A 128 5.95 -2.93 -7.59
CA PHE A 128 4.97 -3.08 -6.52
C PHE A 128 3.54 -2.78 -6.96
N ILE A 129 3.34 -2.39 -8.22
CA ILE A 129 2.03 -2.00 -8.76
C ILE A 129 1.57 -3.08 -9.73
N ASP A 130 0.52 -3.79 -9.33
CA ASP A 130 -0.18 -4.74 -10.18
C ASP A 130 -1.46 -4.12 -10.74
N ARG A 131 -1.86 -4.54 -11.94
CA ARG A 131 -3.13 -4.12 -12.57
C ARG A 131 -3.91 -5.34 -13.04
N VAL A 132 -5.19 -5.34 -12.71
CA VAL A 132 -6.14 -6.42 -13.02
C VAL A 132 -7.44 -5.83 -13.56
N ASP A 133 -8.14 -6.59 -14.41
CA ASP A 133 -9.32 -6.10 -15.12
C ASP A 133 -10.61 -6.19 -14.31
N SER A 134 -10.60 -6.96 -13.21
CA SER A 134 -11.79 -7.19 -12.37
C SER A 134 -11.43 -7.62 -10.95
N PHE A 135 -12.37 -7.46 -10.02
CA PHE A 135 -12.31 -8.06 -8.70
C PHE A 135 -12.40 -9.59 -8.74
N SER A 136 -13.03 -10.16 -9.77
CA SER A 136 -13.02 -11.62 -9.97
C SER A 136 -11.60 -12.15 -10.19
N GLU A 137 -10.86 -11.52 -11.10
CA GLU A 137 -9.46 -11.82 -11.36
C GLU A 137 -8.60 -11.56 -10.11
N PHE A 138 -8.78 -10.39 -9.49
CA PHE A 138 -8.04 -10.05 -8.28
C PHE A 138 -8.24 -11.09 -7.17
N LEU A 139 -9.48 -11.53 -6.92
CA LEU A 139 -9.78 -12.53 -5.90
C LEU A 139 -9.03 -13.86 -6.17
N ASN A 140 -8.88 -14.25 -7.43
CA ASN A 140 -8.13 -15.45 -7.80
C ASN A 140 -6.62 -15.27 -7.57
N LEU A 141 -6.06 -14.11 -7.91
CA LEU A 141 -4.65 -13.79 -7.69
C LEU A 141 -4.33 -13.62 -6.20
N LEU A 142 -5.23 -13.01 -5.43
CA LEU A 142 -5.12 -12.80 -3.98
C LEU A 142 -4.94 -14.13 -3.25
N LYS A 143 -5.67 -15.17 -3.66
CA LYS A 143 -5.56 -16.53 -3.11
C LYS A 143 -4.26 -17.24 -3.47
N LYS A 144 -3.57 -16.79 -4.52
CA LYS A 144 -2.34 -17.42 -5.04
C LYS A 144 -1.11 -16.60 -4.65
N ALA A 145 -0.81 -15.56 -5.42
CA ALA A 145 0.46 -14.84 -5.35
C ALA A 145 0.30 -13.39 -4.90
N LEU A 146 -0.71 -12.67 -5.40
CA LEU A 146 -0.86 -11.24 -5.14
C LEU A 146 -1.25 -10.97 -3.69
N PHE A 147 -0.58 -10.02 -3.03
CA PHE A 147 -0.88 -9.65 -1.66
C PHE A 147 -0.63 -8.14 -1.46
N PRO A 148 -1.62 -7.30 -1.76
CA PRO A 148 -1.45 -5.85 -1.71
C PRO A 148 -1.90 -5.26 -0.36
N LYS A 149 -1.34 -4.11 -0.02
CA LYS A 149 -1.78 -3.25 1.09
C LYS A 149 -2.98 -2.39 0.69
N LEU A 150 -3.02 -1.97 -0.58
CA LEU A 150 -3.97 -1.00 -1.11
C LEU A 150 -4.55 -1.44 -2.45
N ILE A 151 -5.87 -1.28 -2.57
CA ILE A 151 -6.63 -1.40 -3.81
C ILE A 151 -6.97 0.00 -4.31
N ILE A 152 -6.77 0.25 -5.59
CA ILE A 152 -7.27 1.44 -6.30
C ILE A 152 -8.34 0.98 -7.29
N VAL A 153 -9.57 1.41 -7.06
CA VAL A 153 -10.74 1.03 -7.89
C VAL A 153 -10.93 2.09 -8.98
N GLY A 154 -10.61 1.72 -10.21
CA GLY A 154 -10.83 2.53 -11.41
C GLY A 154 -12.20 2.24 -12.05
N PHE A 155 -12.20 2.11 -13.37
CA PHE A 155 -13.41 1.84 -14.15
C PHE A 155 -13.76 0.35 -14.10
N LEU A 156 -15.05 0.07 -13.97
CA LEU A 156 -15.63 -1.26 -14.06
C LEU A 156 -16.86 -1.14 -14.96
N PRO A 157 -17.07 -2.08 -15.91
CA PRO A 157 -18.20 -2.06 -16.81
C PRO A 157 -19.55 -2.07 -16.08
N PRO A 158 -20.49 -1.17 -16.43
CA PRO A 158 -21.81 -1.11 -15.82
C PRO A 158 -22.54 -2.46 -15.77
N GLY A 159 -22.45 -3.25 -16.85
CA GLY A 159 -23.08 -4.57 -16.94
C GLY A 159 -22.53 -5.64 -16.00
N ARG A 160 -21.38 -5.39 -15.35
CA ARG A 160 -20.75 -6.32 -14.40
C ARG A 160 -20.71 -5.80 -12.95
N LEU A 161 -21.16 -4.57 -12.69
CA LEU A 161 -20.97 -3.90 -11.39
C LEU A 161 -21.49 -4.70 -10.20
N GLU A 162 -22.68 -5.31 -10.29
CA GLU A 162 -23.23 -6.10 -9.19
C GLU A 162 -22.34 -7.31 -8.86
N THR A 163 -21.86 -8.02 -9.89
CA THR A 163 -20.95 -9.15 -9.73
C THR A 163 -19.61 -8.71 -9.15
N GLU A 164 -19.08 -7.57 -9.62
CA GLU A 164 -17.84 -7.00 -9.13
C GLU A 164 -17.95 -6.53 -7.66
N GLN A 165 -19.10 -5.97 -7.28
CA GLN A 165 -19.38 -5.61 -5.89
C GLN A 165 -19.42 -6.83 -4.97
N LEU A 166 -20.06 -7.92 -5.40
CA LEU A 166 -20.06 -9.18 -4.65
C LEU A 166 -18.64 -9.76 -4.51
N ASN A 167 -17.82 -9.69 -5.56
CA ASN A 167 -16.42 -10.13 -5.51
C ASN A 167 -15.57 -9.26 -4.57
N PHE A 168 -15.80 -7.95 -4.55
CA PHE A 168 -15.16 -7.05 -3.58
C PHE A 168 -15.52 -7.43 -2.14
N VAL A 169 -16.79 -7.73 -1.85
CA VAL A 169 -17.21 -8.23 -0.52
C VAL A 169 -16.49 -9.54 -0.17
N ARG A 170 -16.31 -10.45 -1.13
CA ARG A 170 -15.55 -11.70 -0.92
C ARG A 170 -14.08 -11.44 -0.62
N ILE A 171 -13.44 -10.51 -1.32
CA ILE A 171 -12.06 -10.09 -1.04
C ILE A 171 -11.95 -9.58 0.39
N ARG A 172 -12.86 -8.70 0.82
CA ARG A 172 -12.89 -8.18 2.19
C ARG A 172 -13.12 -9.26 3.25
N ARG A 173 -13.76 -10.39 2.91
CA ARG A 173 -13.87 -11.56 3.81
C ARG A 173 -12.60 -12.40 3.87
N VAL A 174 -11.83 -12.45 2.78
CA VAL A 174 -10.53 -13.14 2.72
C VAL A 174 -9.47 -12.33 3.48
N ASP A 175 -9.49 -11.02 3.30
CA ASP A 175 -8.61 -10.10 3.99
C ASP A 175 -9.28 -8.71 4.14
N HIS A 176 -9.79 -8.42 5.34
CA HIS A 176 -10.43 -7.14 5.66
C HIS A 176 -9.43 -6.03 6.00
N TYR A 177 -8.13 -6.29 5.94
CA TYR A 177 -7.10 -5.29 6.23
C TYR A 177 -6.57 -4.59 4.97
N ILE A 178 -6.86 -5.12 3.77
CA ILE A 178 -6.50 -4.47 2.50
C ILE A 178 -7.30 -3.17 2.35
N ARG A 179 -6.61 -2.03 2.35
CA ARG A 179 -7.22 -0.71 2.18
C ARG A 179 -7.75 -0.55 0.76
N ALA A 180 -8.71 0.35 0.58
CA ALA A 180 -9.25 0.63 -0.75
C ALA A 180 -9.59 2.11 -0.94
N ILE A 181 -9.21 2.65 -2.09
CA ILE A 181 -9.64 3.95 -2.61
C ILE A 181 -10.42 3.70 -3.88
N GLU A 182 -11.51 4.43 -4.05
CA GLU A 182 -12.24 4.48 -5.30
C GLU A 182 -11.99 5.80 -6.03
N LEU A 183 -11.63 5.72 -7.31
CA LEU A 183 -11.60 6.88 -8.18
C LEU A 183 -12.98 7.09 -8.82
N THR A 184 -13.37 8.35 -8.92
CA THR A 184 -14.44 8.83 -9.81
C THR A 184 -13.81 9.80 -10.81
N HIS A 185 -14.40 9.90 -11.99
CA HIS A 185 -13.90 10.73 -13.09
C HIS A 185 -15.08 11.44 -13.76
N SER A 186 -14.99 12.75 -13.98
CA SER A 186 -16.14 13.55 -14.46
C SER A 186 -16.75 13.05 -15.78
N ILE A 187 -15.94 12.48 -16.68
CA ILE A 187 -16.40 11.87 -17.94
C ILE A 187 -16.63 10.35 -17.83
N HIS A 188 -15.57 9.57 -17.54
CA HIS A 188 -15.61 8.10 -17.68
C HIS A 188 -16.32 7.36 -16.54
N LYS A 189 -16.36 7.93 -15.33
CA LYS A 189 -16.92 7.29 -14.13
C LYS A 189 -17.48 8.35 -13.16
N PRO A 190 -18.61 8.99 -13.49
CA PRO A 190 -19.08 10.15 -12.73
C PRO A 190 -19.68 9.78 -11.36
N ARG A 191 -19.97 8.50 -11.13
CA ARG A 191 -20.57 8.01 -9.87
C ARG A 191 -19.70 6.93 -9.23
N PRO A 192 -19.60 6.90 -7.89
CA PRO A 192 -18.93 5.82 -7.20
C PRO A 192 -19.71 4.51 -7.32
N TYR A 193 -18.99 3.41 -7.48
CA TYR A 193 -19.53 2.05 -7.42
C TYR A 193 -19.59 1.54 -5.98
N PHE A 194 -18.77 2.09 -5.08
CA PHE A 194 -18.65 1.63 -3.69
C PHE A 194 -18.80 2.82 -2.73
N PRO A 195 -20.05 3.21 -2.37
CA PRO A 195 -20.31 4.43 -1.59
C PRO A 195 -19.60 4.52 -0.23
N LYS A 196 -19.25 3.37 0.38
CA LYS A 196 -18.55 3.30 1.67
C LYS A 196 -17.03 3.42 1.55
N LEU A 197 -16.48 3.38 0.34
CA LEU A 197 -15.05 3.57 0.13
C LEU A 197 -14.71 5.05 0.10
N LYS A 198 -13.47 5.34 0.49
CA LYS A 198 -12.88 6.66 0.30
C LYS A 198 -12.84 6.96 -1.19
N GLN A 199 -13.45 8.08 -1.56
CA GLN A 199 -13.55 8.50 -2.95
C GLN A 199 -12.58 9.63 -3.23
N VAL A 200 -11.94 9.56 -4.39
CA VAL A 200 -11.14 10.65 -4.94
C VAL A 200 -11.73 11.01 -6.30
N HIS A 201 -12.02 12.29 -6.50
CA HIS A 201 -12.60 12.78 -7.75
C HIS A 201 -11.52 13.35 -8.68
N ILE A 202 -11.49 12.82 -9.90
CA ILE A 202 -10.67 13.31 -11.00
C ILE A 202 -11.54 14.17 -11.91
N GLU A 203 -11.12 15.43 -12.06
CA GLU A 203 -11.79 16.41 -12.89
C GLU A 203 -11.06 16.55 -14.23
N SER A 204 -11.82 16.52 -15.32
CA SER A 204 -11.27 16.51 -16.68
C SER A 204 -10.68 17.88 -17.00
N GLY A 205 -9.39 17.93 -17.33
CA GLY A 205 -8.67 19.18 -17.58
C GLY A 205 -8.09 19.85 -16.32
N ASP A 206 -8.38 19.36 -15.11
CA ASP A 206 -7.71 19.80 -13.88
C ASP A 206 -6.55 18.84 -13.52
N GLN A 207 -5.33 19.18 -13.93
CA GLN A 207 -4.13 18.41 -13.56
C GLN A 207 -3.92 18.34 -12.04
N ARG A 208 -4.45 19.30 -11.25
CA ARG A 208 -4.32 19.27 -9.78
C ARG A 208 -5.15 18.15 -9.16
N SER A 209 -6.18 17.64 -9.86
CA SER A 209 -6.97 16.51 -9.38
C SER A 209 -6.15 15.22 -9.26
N TRP A 210 -5.22 15.00 -10.20
CA TRP A 210 -4.27 13.89 -10.13
C TRP A 210 -3.23 14.06 -9.01
N ALA A 211 -2.75 15.28 -8.78
CA ALA A 211 -1.88 15.55 -7.63
C ALA A 211 -2.58 15.25 -6.29
N ARG A 212 -3.87 15.62 -6.15
CA ARG A 212 -4.69 15.25 -4.98
C ARG A 212 -4.82 13.74 -4.85
N PHE A 213 -5.04 13.03 -5.95
CA PHE A 213 -5.10 11.57 -5.95
C PHE A 213 -3.83 10.93 -5.41
N ILE A 214 -2.65 11.37 -5.87
CA ILE A 214 -1.38 10.86 -5.37
C ILE A 214 -1.21 11.12 -3.86
N VAL A 215 -1.56 12.32 -3.39
CA VAL A 215 -1.52 12.63 -1.95
C VAL A 215 -2.43 11.69 -1.16
N GLU A 216 -3.63 11.39 -1.66
CA GLU A 216 -4.55 10.48 -0.98
C GLU A 216 -4.11 9.01 -1.02
N VAL A 217 -3.46 8.57 -2.10
CA VAL A 217 -2.81 7.25 -2.19
C VAL A 217 -1.72 7.14 -1.14
N VAL A 218 -0.79 8.10 -1.07
CA VAL A 218 0.29 8.12 -0.07
C VAL A 218 -0.30 8.09 1.33
N ARG A 219 -1.26 8.99 1.62
CA ARG A 219 -1.92 9.07 2.93
C ARG A 219 -2.60 7.76 3.32
N GLU A 220 -3.31 7.11 2.40
CA GLU A 220 -3.99 5.85 2.72
C GLU A 220 -3.02 4.69 2.87
N TYR A 221 -1.99 4.62 2.02
CA TYR A 221 -0.98 3.59 2.04
C TYR A 221 -0.12 3.62 3.31
N THR A 222 0.27 4.81 3.77
CA THR A 222 1.17 4.98 4.93
C THR A 222 0.46 4.98 6.28
N LYS A 223 -0.88 4.91 6.32
CA LYS A 223 -1.60 4.75 7.60
C LYS A 223 -1.15 3.50 8.34
N SER A 224 -1.06 3.61 9.67
CA SER A 224 -0.79 2.49 10.56
C SER A 224 -1.79 1.35 10.35
N TYR A 225 -1.33 0.11 10.52
CA TYR A 225 -2.13 -1.09 10.28
C TYR A 225 -3.28 -1.26 11.28
N PHE A 226 -3.08 -0.79 12.51
CA PHE A 226 -4.15 -0.64 13.49
C PHE A 226 -4.64 0.79 13.46
N VAL A 227 -5.94 0.95 13.19
CA VAL A 227 -6.71 2.06 13.69
C VAL A 227 -7.49 1.44 14.84
N GLU A 228 -7.18 1.82 16.07
CA GLU A 228 -8.06 1.52 17.21
C GLU A 228 -9.37 2.29 17.01
N ASP A 229 -10.26 1.78 16.17
CA ASP A 229 -11.69 2.09 16.32
C ASP A 229 -12.21 1.10 17.37
N PHE A 230 -12.02 1.46 18.65
CA PHE A 230 -12.70 0.84 19.78
C PHE A 230 -14.18 1.23 19.80
#